data_AF-A0A2I3GS57-F1
#
_entry.id   AF-A0A2I3GS57-F1
#
_cell.length_a   1.000
_cell.length_b   1.000
_cell.length_c   1.000
_cell.angle_alpha   90.00
_cell.angle_beta   90.00
_cell.angle_gamma   90.00
#
_symmetry.space_group_name_H-M   'P 1'
#
loop_
_entity.id
_entity.type
_entity.pdbx_description
1 polymer ?
#
loop_
_entity_poly.entity_id
_entity_poly.type
_entity_poly.pdbx_seq_one_letter_code
_entity_poly.pdbx_strand_id
1 'polypeptide(L)'
;VVRGHYKGQQIGKVVQVYRKKYVIYIERVQREKANGTIVHLGIHPSKVVITRLKLDKDRKKILEHKANSRHVGKEKGKYKEELIEKMQE
;
A
#
# COMPACT_ATOMS: atom_id res chain seq x y z
N VAL A 1 8.62 -8.42 -1.88
CA VAL A 1 9.32 -7.51 -0.93
C VAL A 1 10.35 -6.69 -1.70
N VAL A 2 10.51 -5.38 -1.42
CA VAL A 2 11.40 -4.49 -2.21
C VAL A 2 12.75 -4.19 -1.54
N ARG A 3 12.85 -4.30 -0.22
CA ARG A 3 14.08 -4.00 0.54
C ARG A 3 14.42 -5.09 1.55
N GLY A 4 15.71 -5.25 1.88
CA GLY A 4 16.22 -6.18 2.89
C GLY A 4 16.55 -7.57 2.34
N HIS A 5 16.84 -8.51 3.25
CA HIS A 5 17.29 -9.87 2.91
C HIS A 5 16.29 -10.65 2.06
N TYR A 6 14.99 -10.49 2.33
CA TYR A 6 13.91 -11.16 1.60
C TYR A 6 13.50 -10.42 0.31
N LYS A 7 14.31 -9.49 -0.20
CA LYS A 7 14.08 -8.81 -1.48
C LYS A 7 14.08 -9.84 -2.61
N GLY A 8 13.14 -9.70 -3.56
CA GLY A 8 13.06 -10.61 -4.70
C GLY A 8 12.32 -11.92 -4.43
N GLN A 9 11.95 -12.23 -3.18
CA GLN A 9 10.99 -13.30 -2.93
C GLN A 9 9.68 -13.05 -3.67
N GLN A 10 9.14 -14.14 -4.24
CA GLN A 10 7.92 -14.16 -5.03
C GLN A 10 6.72 -13.54 -4.29
N ILE A 11 5.71 -13.15 -5.07
CA ILE A 11 4.45 -12.59 -4.56
C ILE A 11 3.89 -13.53 -3.49
N GLY A 12 3.68 -13.01 -2.29
CA GLY A 12 3.14 -13.76 -1.15
C GLY A 12 1.89 -13.09 -0.59
N LYS A 13 0.97 -13.90 -0.08
CA LYS A 13 -0.21 -13.41 0.64
C LYS A 13 0.23 -12.92 2.03
N VAL A 14 -0.35 -11.80 2.48
CA VAL A 14 -0.21 -11.35 3.86
C VAL A 14 -1.07 -12.26 4.73
N VAL A 15 -0.43 -12.97 5.65
CA VAL A 15 -1.10 -13.92 6.57
C VAL A 15 -1.73 -13.16 7.73
N GLN A 16 -0.96 -12.25 8.34
CA GLN A 16 -1.40 -11.50 9.51
C GLN A 16 -0.76 -10.11 9.55
N VAL A 17 -1.52 -9.14 10.05
CA VAL A 17 -1.04 -7.79 10.35
C VAL A 17 -0.90 -7.64 11.86
N TYR A 18 0.33 -7.50 12.34
CA TYR A 18 0.61 -7.37 13.78
C TYR A 18 0.88 -5.91 14.16
N ARG A 19 -0.20 -5.18 14.49
CA ARG A 19 -0.14 -3.74 14.74
C ARG A 19 0.64 -3.35 15.99
N LYS A 20 0.66 -4.18 17.04
CA LYS A 20 1.44 -3.92 18.27
C LYS A 20 2.94 -3.76 18.00
N LYS A 21 3.46 -4.47 17.01
CA LYS A 21 4.87 -4.41 16.58
C LYS A 21 5.07 -3.66 15.25
N TYR A 22 4.01 -3.07 14.68
CA TYR A 22 4.01 -2.42 13.37
C TYR A 22 4.62 -3.25 12.23
N VAL A 23 4.27 -4.54 12.21
CA VAL A 23 4.88 -5.54 11.34
C VAL A 23 3.80 -6.37 10.66
N ILE A 24 4.11 -6.86 9.46
CA ILE A 24 3.28 -7.82 8.72
C ILE A 24 4.00 -9.15 8.55
N TYR A 25 3.24 -10.24 8.55
CA TYR A 25 3.71 -11.58 8.23
C TYR A 25 3.24 -11.98 6.83
N ILE A 26 4.17 -12.50 6.03
CA ILE A 26 3.94 -12.90 4.64
C ILE A 26 4.23 -14.40 4.56
N GLU A 27 3.37 -15.14 3.88
CA GLU A 27 3.38 -16.61 3.83
C GLU A 27 4.75 -17.23 3.52
N ARG A 28 5.48 -16.69 2.54
CA ARG A 28 6.79 -17.22 2.11
C ARG A 28 8.00 -16.60 2.81
N VAL A 29 7.77 -15.68 3.73
CA VAL A 29 8.82 -15.02 4.51
C VAL A 29 8.93 -15.75 5.84
N GLN A 30 9.73 -16.80 5.84
CA GLN A 30 9.84 -17.74 6.95
C GLN A 30 11.31 -18.06 7.26
N ARG A 31 11.55 -18.53 8.48
CA ARG A 31 12.83 -19.06 8.94
C ARG A 31 12.57 -20.27 9.82
N GLU A 32 13.45 -21.25 9.70
CA GLU A 32 13.48 -22.42 10.55
C GLU A 32 14.18 -22.12 11.87
N LYS A 33 13.58 -22.54 12.98
CA LYS A 33 14.20 -22.53 14.30
C LYS A 33 15.05 -23.79 14.48
N ALA A 34 15.91 -23.81 15.51
CA ALA A 34 16.74 -24.98 15.84
C ALA A 34 15.93 -26.26 16.11
N ASN A 35 14.66 -26.13 16.50
CA ASN A 35 13.75 -27.25 16.75
C ASN A 35 12.99 -27.71 15.48
N GLY A 36 13.36 -27.25 14.28
CA GLY A 36 12.72 -27.60 13.01
C GLY A 36 11.38 -26.92 12.74
N THR A 37 10.86 -26.12 13.69
CA THR A 37 9.60 -25.40 13.47
C THR A 37 9.83 -24.15 12.61
N ILE A 38 8.90 -23.90 11.70
CA ILE A 38 8.96 -22.74 10.80
C ILE A 38 8.19 -21.56 11.41
N VAL A 39 8.82 -20.39 11.45
CA VAL A 39 8.20 -19.15 11.95
C VAL A 39 8.29 -18.05 10.91
N HIS A 40 7.20 -17.29 10.79
CA HIS A 40 7.13 -16.12 9.92
C HIS A 40 8.00 -14.99 10.44
N LEU A 41 8.79 -14.38 9.56
CA LEU A 41 9.51 -13.16 9.92
C LEU A 41 8.67 -11.93 9.64
N GLY A 42 8.80 -11.01 10.58
CA GLY A 42 8.19 -9.71 10.51
C GLY A 42 8.84 -8.79 9.48
N ILE A 43 8.05 -8.26 8.55
CA ILE A 43 8.48 -7.19 7.63
C ILE A 43 7.70 -5.91 7.93
N HIS A 44 8.39 -4.77 7.87
CA HIS A 44 7.74 -3.47 7.99
C HIS A 44 6.95 -3.14 6.70
N PRO A 45 5.70 -2.65 6.78
CA PRO A 45 4.85 -2.42 5.62
C PRO A 45 5.41 -1.40 4.61
N SER A 46 6.32 -0.49 4.99
CA SER A 46 6.97 0.42 4.02
C SER A 46 8.02 -0.26 3.12
N LYS A 47 8.47 -1.48 3.47
CA LYS A 47 9.46 -2.26 2.71
C LYS A 47 8.81 -3.23 1.70
N VAL A 48 7.50 -3.13 1.50
CA VAL A 48 6.72 -3.97 0.58
C VAL A 48 5.89 -3.13 -0.37
N VAL A 49 5.55 -3.73 -1.50
CA VAL A 49 4.65 -3.19 -2.53
C VAL A 49 3.46 -4.13 -2.62
N ILE A 50 2.25 -3.57 -2.66
CA ILE A 50 1.02 -4.35 -2.83
C ILE A 50 0.83 -4.64 -4.31
N THR A 51 0.76 -5.92 -4.69
CA THR A 51 0.57 -6.35 -6.08
C THR A 51 -0.90 -6.61 -6.42
N ARG A 52 -1.63 -7.26 -5.52
CA ARG A 52 -3.06 -7.57 -5.66
C ARG A 52 -3.80 -7.18 -4.39
N LEU A 53 -4.88 -6.42 -4.53
CA LEU A 53 -5.71 -5.97 -3.42
C LEU A 53 -6.90 -6.93 -3.23
N LYS A 54 -7.19 -7.31 -1.98
CA LYS A 54 -8.51 -7.86 -1.63
C LYS A 54 -9.50 -6.70 -1.60
N LEU A 55 -10.50 -6.73 -2.47
CA LEU A 55 -11.53 -5.68 -2.56
C LEU A 55 -12.75 -6.06 -1.74
N ASP A 56 -13.08 -5.22 -0.76
CA ASP A 56 -14.29 -5.29 0.05
C ASP A 56 -15.10 -4.00 -0.16
N LYS A 57 -16.38 -3.99 0.23
CA LYS A 57 -17.29 -2.84 0.04
C LYS A 57 -16.69 -1.53 0.57
N ASP A 58 -16.18 -1.53 1.80
CA ASP A 58 -15.60 -0.33 2.41
C ASP A 58 -14.24 0.03 1.83
N ARG A 59 -13.48 -0.97 1.34
CA ARG A 59 -12.20 -0.71 0.67
C ARG A 59 -12.41 0.01 -0.65
N LYS A 60 -13.43 -0.37 -1.43
CA LYS A 60 -13.79 0.33 -2.68
C LYS A 60 -14.15 1.79 -2.41
N LYS A 61 -15.00 2.05 -1.40
CA LYS A 61 -15.34 3.41 -0.96
C LYS A 61 -14.11 4.25 -0.60
N ILE A 62 -13.16 3.69 0.15
CA ILE A 62 -11.92 4.41 0.52
C ILE A 62 -11.05 4.71 -0.71
N LEU A 63 -10.99 3.79 -1.67
CA LEU A 63 -10.23 4.00 -2.91
C LEU A 63 -10.85 5.11 -3.76
N GLU A 64 -12.17 5.09 -3.95
CA GLU A 64 -12.92 6.14 -4.66
C GLU A 64 -12.76 7.51 -3.99
N HIS A 65 -12.93 7.57 -2.67
CA HIS A 65 -12.73 8.80 -1.90
C HIS A 65 -11.31 9.36 -2.09
N LYS A 66 -10.27 8.53 -1.94
CA LYS A 66 -8.89 8.97 -2.13
C LYS A 66 -8.57 9.40 -3.57
N ALA A 67 -9.19 8.76 -4.57
CA ALA A 67 -9.05 9.16 -5.95
C ALA A 67 -9.65 10.55 -6.17
N ASN A 68 -10.90 10.77 -5.75
CA ASN A 68 -11.60 12.04 -5.89
C ASN A 68 -10.86 13.18 -5.18
N SER A 69 -10.41 12.99 -3.94
CA SER A 69 -9.63 14.01 -3.22
C SER A 69 -8.34 14.39 -3.98
N ARG A 70 -7.69 13.43 -4.63
CA ARG A 70 -6.48 13.68 -5.43
C ARG A 70 -6.80 14.41 -6.74
N HIS A 71 -7.95 14.17 -7.36
CA HIS A 71 -8.39 14.91 -8.55
C HIS A 71 -8.65 16.38 -8.23
N VAL A 72 -9.46 16.65 -7.20
CA VAL A 72 -9.75 18.03 -6.75
C VAL A 72 -8.46 18.77 -6.39
N GLY A 73 -7.55 18.12 -5.66
CA GLY A 73 -6.26 18.72 -5.30
C GLY A 73 -5.35 19.02 -6.51
N LYS A 74 -5.48 18.29 -7.62
CA LYS A 74 -4.74 18.56 -8.86
C LYS A 74 -5.34 19.70 -9.68
N GLU A 75 -6.64 19.92 -9.59
CA GLU A 75 -7.33 21.02 -10.25
C GLU A 75 -7.16 22.33 -9.48
N LYS A 76 -7.12 22.25 -8.16
CA LYS A 76 -6.86 23.40 -7.28
C LYS A 76 -5.45 23.94 -7.53
N GLY A 77 -5.37 25.13 -8.14
CA GLY A 77 -4.10 25.79 -8.50
C GLY A 77 -3.77 25.76 -9.99
N LYS A 78 -4.59 25.11 -10.82
CA LYS A 78 -4.53 25.25 -12.28
C LYS A 78 -5.55 26.30 -12.72
N TYR A 79 -5.07 27.39 -13.31
CA TYR A 79 -5.94 28.31 -14.04
C TYR A 79 -6.27 27.68 -15.39
N LYS A 80 -7.56 27.44 -15.66
CA LYS A 80 -8.04 27.06 -16.99
C LYS A 80 -8.18 28.34 -17.81
N GLU A 81 -7.93 28.29 -19.12
CA GLU A 81 -7.98 29.46 -20.02
C GLU A 81 -9.32 30.21 -19.92
N GLU A 82 -10.45 29.49 -19.84
CA GLU A 82 -11.79 30.06 -19.60
C GLU A 82 -11.91 30.87 -18.29
N LEU A 83 -11.08 30.56 -17.29
CA LEU A 83 -11.07 31.21 -15.99
C LEU A 83 -10.14 32.44 -15.99
N ILE A 84 -9.17 32.48 -16.90
CA ILE A 84 -8.28 33.63 -17.13
C ILE A 84 -8.99 34.67 -17.99
N GLU A 85 -9.68 34.25 -19.07
CA GLU A 85 -10.49 35.15 -19.91
C GLU A 85 -11.57 35.87 -19.08
N LYS A 86 -12.27 35.14 -18.21
CA LYS A 86 -13.26 35.72 -17.28
C LYS A 86 -12.69 36.65 -16.20
N MET A 87 -11.38 36.68 -16.01
CA MET A 87 -10.71 37.62 -15.11
C MET A 87 -10.17 38.86 -15.85
N GLN A 88 -10.09 38.82 -17.18
CA GLN A 88 -9.59 39.91 -18.02
C GLN A 88 -10.71 40.78 -18.63
N GLU A 89 -11.94 40.29 -18.63
CA GLU A 89 -13.18 41.06 -18.84
C GLU A 89 -13.60 41.81 -17.57
#